data_AF-A0A9E4KE26-F1
#
_entry.id   AF-A0A9E4KE26-F1
#
_cell.length_a   1.000
_cell.length_b   1.000
_cell.length_c   1.000
_cell.angle_alpha   90.00
_cell.angle_beta   90.00
_cell.angle_gamma   90.00
#
_symmetry.space_group_name_H-M   'P 1'
#
loop_
_entity.id
_entity.type
_entity.pdbx_description
1 polymer ?
#
loop_
_entity_poly.entity_id
_entity_poly.type
_entity_poly.pdbx_seq_one_letter_code
_entity_poly.pdbx_strand_id
1 'polypeptide(L)'
;MNKKDYPEGFPLESIDAEGNELKSGDTVKILRIPEWLLNNLDEDAIKIIKNCEGSLMKIYEVDEYGYMWVEKPTLDTEELYESHSFSMEPSNLVKS
;
A
#
# COMPACT_ATOMS: atom_id res chain seq x y z
N MET A 1 -15.24 -4.07 23.40
CA MET A 1 -14.18 -4.19 22.38
C MET A 1 -12.97 -4.80 23.05
N ASN A 2 -12.57 -6.01 22.66
CA ASN A 2 -11.26 -6.53 23.07
C ASN A 2 -10.22 -5.57 22.54
N LYS A 3 -9.41 -4.97 23.43
CA LYS A 3 -8.16 -4.35 22.99
C LYS A 3 -7.35 -5.50 22.40
N LYS A 4 -7.22 -5.54 21.08
CA LYS A 4 -6.20 -6.39 20.47
C LYS A 4 -4.86 -5.91 21.03
N ASP A 5 -4.07 -6.85 21.55
CA ASP A 5 -2.73 -6.57 22.06
C ASP A 5 -1.81 -6.38 20.84
N TYR A 6 -1.94 -5.22 20.20
CA TYR A 6 -1.06 -4.83 19.12
C TYR A 6 0.36 -4.64 19.66
N PRO A 7 1.39 -4.91 18.86
CA PRO A 7 2.75 -4.51 19.19
C PRO A 7 2.82 -3.00 19.45
N GLU A 8 3.83 -2.57 20.21
CA GLU A 8 4.07 -1.14 20.41
C GLU A 8 4.24 -0.43 19.06
N GLY A 9 3.57 0.72 18.90
CA GLY A 9 3.54 1.49 17.66
C GLY A 9 2.39 1.13 16.70
N PHE A 10 1.49 0.21 17.06
CA PHE A 10 0.33 -0.18 16.26
C PHE A 10 -1.02 0.14 16.92
N PRO A 11 -2.08 0.39 16.14
CA PRO A 11 -2.06 0.55 14.68
C PRO A 11 -1.29 1.81 14.26
N LEU A 12 -0.74 1.80 13.05
CA LEU A 12 -0.11 2.98 12.47
C LEU A 12 -1.13 4.10 12.34
N GLU A 13 -0.69 5.34 12.56
CA GLU A 13 -1.52 6.50 12.27
C GLU A 13 -1.76 6.59 10.77
N SER A 14 -3.01 6.80 10.36
CA SER A 14 -3.41 6.94 8.95
C SER A 14 -3.05 8.32 8.40
N ILE A 15 -1.80 8.73 8.57
CA ILE A 15 -1.27 10.04 8.19
C ILE A 15 -0.14 9.83 7.18
N ASP A 16 -0.23 10.50 6.04
CA ASP A 16 0.79 10.44 4.99
C ASP A 16 2.07 11.19 5.38
N ALA A 17 3.09 11.16 4.51
CA ALA A 17 4.37 11.82 4.76
C ALA A 17 4.29 13.35 4.91
N GLU A 18 3.17 13.98 4.52
CA GLU A 18 2.95 15.42 4.56
C GLU A 18 1.96 15.85 5.66
N GLY A 19 1.47 14.89 6.46
CA GLY A 19 0.54 15.18 7.55
C GLY A 19 -0.94 15.11 7.17
N ASN A 20 -1.28 14.61 5.98
CA ASN A 20 -2.66 14.47 5.54
C ASN A 20 -3.26 13.14 6.00
N GLU A 21 -4.54 13.18 6.39
CA GLU A 21 -5.29 11.97 6.70
C GLU A 21 -5.57 11.14 5.43
N LEU A 22 -5.24 9.85 5.52
CA LEU A 22 -5.47 8.82 4.52
C LEU A 22 -6.65 7.94 4.89
N LYS A 23 -7.44 7.56 3.88
CA LYS A 23 -8.53 6.60 4.01
C LYS A 23 -8.73 5.81 2.71
N SER A 24 -9.48 4.71 2.80
CA SER A 24 -9.94 4.00 1.61
C SER A 24 -10.67 4.94 0.65
N GLY A 25 -10.35 4.81 -0.64
CA GLY A 25 -10.85 5.65 -1.70
C GLY A 25 -9.90 6.78 -2.11
N ASP A 26 -8.96 7.18 -1.25
CA ASP A 26 -7.98 8.22 -1.58
C ASP A 26 -6.99 7.74 -2.65
N THR A 27 -6.54 8.67 -3.48
CA THR A 27 -5.43 8.47 -4.40
C THR A 27 -4.15 8.96 -3.75
N VAL A 28 -3.12 8.12 -3.75
CA VAL A 28 -1.81 8.39 -3.15
C VAL A 28 -0.70 8.17 -4.14
N LYS A 29 0.37 8.95 -4.03
CA LYS A 29 1.65 8.72 -4.68
C LYS A 29 2.50 7.80 -3.82
N ILE A 30 3.01 6.72 -4.41
CA ILE A 30 4.01 5.87 -3.75
C ILE A 30 5.35 6.61 -3.75
N LEU A 31 5.90 6.93 -2.58
CA LEU A 31 7.21 7.61 -2.49
C LEU A 31 8.35 6.63 -2.68
N ARG A 32 8.28 5.50 -1.97
CA ARG A 32 9.33 4.49 -1.94
C ARG A 32 8.74 3.14 -1.54
N ILE A 33 9.16 2.09 -2.22
CA ILE A 33 8.85 0.71 -1.85
C ILE A 33 9.88 0.25 -0.81
N PRO A 34 9.45 -0.16 0.39
CA PRO A 34 10.38 -0.63 1.40
C PRO A 34 10.94 -2.01 1.03
N GLU A 35 12.22 -2.25 1.30
CA GLU A 35 12.88 -3.52 0.98
C GLU A 35 12.23 -4.72 1.68
N TRP A 36 11.64 -4.52 2.86
CA TRP A 36 10.96 -5.61 3.57
C TRP A 36 9.77 -6.17 2.78
N LEU A 37 9.10 -5.33 1.96
CA LEU A 37 7.95 -5.74 1.14
C LEU A 37 8.38 -6.66 -0.01
N LEU A 38 9.65 -6.59 -0.40
CA LEU A 38 10.22 -7.33 -1.51
C LEU A 38 10.82 -8.68 -1.09
N ASN A 39 10.93 -8.90 0.22
CA ASN A 39 11.50 -10.13 0.75
C ASN A 39 10.65 -11.34 0.33
N ASN A 40 11.32 -12.37 -0.20
CA ASN A 40 10.71 -13.63 -0.65
C ASN A 40 9.80 -13.52 -1.89
N LEU A 41 9.83 -12.39 -2.60
CA LEU A 41 9.21 -12.27 -3.92
C LEU A 41 10.16 -12.74 -5.02
N ASP A 42 9.61 -13.21 -6.13
CA ASP A 42 10.40 -13.50 -7.33
C ASP A 42 10.82 -12.20 -8.07
N GLU A 43 11.74 -12.33 -9.02
CA GLU A 43 12.31 -11.17 -9.73
C GLU A 43 11.25 -10.37 -10.51
N ASP A 44 10.23 -11.04 -11.05
CA ASP A 44 9.17 -10.41 -11.83
C ASP A 44 8.25 -9.59 -10.93
N ALA A 45 7.81 -10.14 -9.80
CA ALA A 45 7.03 -9.44 -8.78
C ALA A 45 7.81 -8.26 -8.20
N ILE A 46 9.10 -8.43 -7.89
CA ILE A 46 9.97 -7.34 -7.41
C ILE A 46 9.99 -6.20 -8.42
N LYS A 47 10.16 -6.52 -9.71
CA LYS A 47 10.21 -5.52 -10.77
C LYS A 47 8.87 -4.77 -10.92
N ILE A 48 7.75 -5.49 -10.86
CA ILE A 48 6.40 -4.90 -10.94
C ILE A 48 6.16 -3.95 -9.77
N ILE A 49 6.44 -4.37 -8.54
CA ILE A 49 6.21 -3.55 -7.34
C ILE A 49 7.15 -2.35 -7.33
N LYS A 50 8.45 -2.52 -7.64
CA LYS A 50 9.39 -1.38 -7.74
C LYS A 50 8.97 -0.34 -8.77
N ASN A 51 8.36 -0.75 -9.88
CA ASN A 51 7.83 0.18 -10.88
C ASN A 51 6.63 1.02 -10.38
N CYS A 52 6.08 0.70 -9.20
CA CYS A 52 5.04 1.52 -8.58
C CYS A 52 5.60 2.77 -7.88
N GLU A 53 6.92 2.84 -7.59
CA GLU A 53 7.52 4.07 -7.05
C GLU A 53 7.25 5.27 -7.97
N GLY A 54 6.79 6.36 -7.36
CA GLY A 54 6.39 7.58 -8.06
C GLY A 54 5.01 7.52 -8.74
N SER A 55 4.36 6.35 -8.80
CA SER A 55 3.03 6.19 -9.41
C SER A 55 1.91 6.61 -8.46
N LEU A 56 0.79 7.04 -9.03
CA LEU A 56 -0.46 7.27 -8.31
C LEU A 56 -1.27 5.97 -8.24
N MET A 57 -1.75 5.63 -7.05
CA MET A 57 -2.53 4.42 -6.78
C MET A 57 -3.69 4.75 -5.84
N LYS A 58 -4.79 4.00 -5.96
CA LYS A 58 -5.94 4.16 -5.08
C LYS A 58 -5.83 3.22 -3.89
N ILE A 59 -6.04 3.75 -2.68
CA ILE A 59 -6.19 2.93 -1.48
C ILE A 59 -7.54 2.23 -1.57
N TYR A 60 -7.57 0.90 -1.59
CA TYR A 60 -8.83 0.17 -1.58
C TYR A 60 -9.23 -0.28 -0.17
N GLU A 61 -8.28 -0.46 0.73
CA GLU A 61 -8.51 -0.88 2.12
C GLU A 61 -7.47 -0.25 3.05
N VAL A 62 -7.88 0.04 4.28
CA VAL A 62 -6.98 0.32 5.41
C VAL A 62 -7.20 -0.80 6.41
N ASP A 63 -6.17 -1.59 6.66
CA ASP A 63 -6.32 -2.74 7.55
C ASP A 63 -6.29 -2.34 9.03
N GLU A 64 -6.52 -3.33 9.89
CA GLU A 64 -6.58 -3.10 11.33
C GLU A 64 -5.24 -2.75 11.99
N TYR A 65 -4.12 -2.92 11.28
CA TYR A 65 -2.79 -2.50 11.72
C TYR A 65 -2.45 -1.09 11.18
N GLY A 66 -3.32 -0.49 10.37
CA GLY A 66 -3.14 0.85 9.80
C GLY A 66 -2.34 0.87 8.50
N TYR A 67 -2.10 -0.28 7.87
CA TYR A 67 -1.47 -0.31 6.55
C TYR A 67 -2.47 0.03 5.45
N MET A 68 -1.96 0.71 4.42
CA MET A 68 -2.70 1.17 3.26
C MET A 68 -2.55 0.16 2.13
N TRP A 69 -3.64 -0.52 1.78
CA TRP A 69 -3.65 -1.50 0.71
C TRP A 69 -3.92 -0.85 -0.65
N VAL A 70 -3.03 -1.10 -1.59
CA VAL A 70 -3.10 -0.60 -2.97
C VAL A 70 -2.99 -1.76 -3.95
N GLU A 71 -3.57 -1.57 -5.12
CA GLU A 71 -3.59 -2.58 -6.17
C GLU A 71 -3.04 -2.03 -7.48
N LYS A 72 -2.14 -2.80 -8.08
CA LYS A 72 -1.60 -2.55 -9.42
C LYS A 72 -2.16 -3.61 -10.38
N PRO A 73 -3.16 -3.28 -11.21
CA PRO A 73 -3.56 -4.14 -12.31
C PRO A 73 -2.39 -4.29 -13.30
N THR A 74 -2.07 -5.53 -13.67
CA THR A 74 -1.09 -5.89 -14.71
C THR A 74 -1.78 -6.31 -16.00
N LEU A 75 -2.98 -6.85 -15.91
CA LEU A 75 -3.86 -7.13 -17.04
C LEU A 75 -5.30 -6.82 -16.63
N ASP A 76 -6.00 -6.05 -17.46
CA ASP A 76 -7.39 -5.68 -17.24
C ASP A 76 -8.13 -5.77 -18.57
N THR A 77 -8.79 -6.90 -18.79
CA THR A 77 -9.59 -7.21 -19.97
C THR A 77 -10.94 -7.79 -19.54
N GLU A 78 -11.92 -7.84 -20.43
CA GLU A 78 -13.23 -8.43 -20.12
C GLU A 78 -13.16 -9.91 -19.70
N GLU A 79 -12.11 -10.63 -20.11
CA GLU A 79 -11.96 -12.07 -19.89
C GLU A 79 -10.92 -12.43 -18.81
N LEU A 80 -10.00 -11.51 -18.50
CA LEU A 80 -8.89 -11.76 -17.59
C LEU A 80 -8.50 -10.51 -16.82
N TYR A 81 -8.43 -10.68 -15.49
CA TYR A 81 -7.97 -9.69 -14.54
C TYR A 81 -6.77 -10.26 -13.77
N GLU A 82 -5.62 -9.63 -13.92
CA GLU A 82 -4.42 -9.93 -13.14
C GLU A 82 -3.96 -8.65 -12.46
N SER A 83 -3.66 -8.75 -11.17
CA SER A 83 -3.19 -7.62 -10.38
C SER A 83 -2.17 -8.06 -9.34
N HIS A 84 -1.41 -7.09 -8.86
CA HIS A 84 -0.56 -7.22 -7.69
C HIS A 84 -1.08 -6.29 -6.61
N SER A 85 -1.47 -6.87 -5.48
CA SER A 85 -1.88 -6.14 -4.29
C SER A 85 -0.77 -6.16 -3.25
N PHE A 86 -0.54 -5.03 -2.61
CA PHE A 86 0.41 -4.92 -1.51
C PHE A 86 0.00 -3.81 -0.55
N SER A 87 0.49 -3.90 0.69
CA SER A 87 0.22 -2.93 1.73
C SER A 87 1.43 -2.04 1.97
N MET A 88 1.17 -0.78 2.34
CA MET A 88 2.18 0.26 2.52
C MET A 88 1.98 0.97 3.85
N GLU A 89 3.09 1.30 4.51
CA GLU A 89 3.04 2.21 5.65
C GLU A 89 2.61 3.61 5.15
N PRO A 90 1.73 4.31 5.87
CA PRO A 90 1.27 5.66 5.51
C PRO A 90 2.41 6.65 5.24
N SER A 91 3.51 6.55 5.98
CA SER A 91 4.72 7.37 5.85
C SER A 91 5.44 7.24 4.50
N ASN A 92 5.15 6.20 3.72
CA ASN A 92 5.71 6.00 2.38
C ASN A 92 4.78 6.51 1.25
N LEU A 93 3.72 7.24 1.62
CA LEU A 93 2.69 7.73 0.72
C LEU A 93 2.55 9.24 0.85
N VAL A 94 2.01 9.86 -0.20
CA VAL A 94 1.52 11.25 -0.20
C VAL A 94 0.18 11.29 -0.89
N LYS A 95 -0.83 11.87 -0.25
CA LYS A 95 -2.16 12.09 -0.82
C LYS A 95 -2.08 13.07 -1.99
N SER A 96 -2.70 12.71 -3.10
CA SER A 96 -2.77 13.54 -4.33
C SER A 96 -4.00 14.43 -4.38
#